data_AF-A0A6C0EHW6-F1
#
_entry.id   AF-A0A6C0EHW6-F1
#
_cell.length_a   1.000
_cell.length_b   1.000
_cell.length_c   1.000
_cell.angle_alpha   90.00
_cell.angle_beta   90.00
_cell.angle_gamma   90.00
#
_symmetry.space_group_name_H-M   'P 1'
#
loop_
_entity.id
_entity.type
_entity.pdbx_description
1 polymer ?
#
loop_
_entity_poly.entity_id
_entity_poly.type
_entity_poly.pdbx_seq_one_letter_code
_entity_poly.pdbx_strand_id
1 'polypeptide(L)'
;MEDNLLINLKIIGLLEKNDKISINDELIIIDHNTLFQGMKRWWFESNRMKGIIFIETLINTIDTNYKTLIRKTKTTPANNKLINTIQLYLTNAVDGLENMKLTYKDDKEYTSKIDTINYNIRQIINLKK
;
A
#
# COMPACT_ATOMS: atom_id res chain seq x y z
N MET A 1 -3.19 6.35 15.74
CA MET A 1 -3.12 5.62 14.46
C MET A 1 -3.28 4.16 14.82
N GLU A 2 -4.21 3.47 14.17
CA GLU A 2 -4.49 2.07 14.45
C GLU A 2 -3.33 1.19 13.98
N ASP A 3 -3.03 0.13 14.74
CA ASP A 3 -1.91 -0.76 14.46
C ASP A 3 -2.06 -1.47 13.11
N ASN A 4 -3.30 -1.82 12.72
CA ASN A 4 -3.62 -2.45 11.45
C ASN A 4 -3.19 -1.60 10.23
N LEU A 5 -3.26 -0.25 10.32
CA LEU A 5 -2.82 0.63 9.24
C LEU A 5 -1.31 0.54 8.99
N LEU A 6 -0.52 0.53 10.07
CA LEU A 6 0.94 0.41 9.97
C LEU A 6 1.37 -0.98 9.52
N ILE A 7 0.68 -2.02 10.02
CA ILE A 7 0.91 -3.40 9.61
C ILE A 7 0.64 -3.56 8.12
N ASN A 8 -0.52 -3.14 7.65
CA ASN A 8 -0.88 -3.24 6.23
C ASN A 8 0.04 -2.42 5.33
N LEU A 9 0.41 -1.19 5.74
CA LEU A 9 1.38 -0.39 4.97
C LEU A 9 2.72 -1.11 4.86
N LYS A 10 3.18 -1.72 5.96
CA LYS A 10 4.40 -2.54 5.95
C LYS A 10 4.26 -3.74 5.02
N ILE A 11 3.12 -4.44 5.05
CA ILE A 11 2.84 -5.60 4.19
C ILE A 11 2.85 -5.21 2.71
N ILE A 12 2.26 -4.06 2.34
CA ILE A 12 2.31 -3.57 0.96
C ILE A 12 3.76 -3.42 0.49
N GLY A 13 4.66 -2.90 1.35
CA GLY A 13 6.08 -2.78 1.04
C GLY A 13 6.85 -4.10 0.94
N LEU A 14 6.23 -5.24 1.26
CA LEU A 14 6.80 -6.58 1.13
C LEU A 14 6.34 -7.30 -0.14
N LEU A 15 5.45 -6.69 -0.93
CA LEU A 15 4.94 -7.31 -2.16
C LEU A 15 6.06 -7.54 -3.17
N GLU A 16 6.19 -8.77 -3.64
CA GLU A 16 7.12 -9.16 -4.68
C GLU A 16 6.41 -9.34 -6.03
N LYS A 17 7.21 -9.43 -7.10
CA LYS A 17 6.66 -9.69 -8.43
C LYS A 17 5.92 -11.03 -8.43
N ASN A 18 4.75 -11.03 -9.04
CA ASN A 18 3.79 -12.13 -9.12
C ASN A 18 2.97 -12.37 -7.85
N ASP A 19 3.22 -11.66 -6.75
CA ASP A 19 2.34 -11.73 -5.58
C ASP A 19 0.97 -11.15 -5.89
N LYS A 20 -0.04 -11.76 -5.29
CA LYS A 20 -1.40 -11.23 -5.23
C LYS A 20 -1.72 -10.82 -3.80
N ILE A 21 -2.75 -10.01 -3.65
CA ILE A 21 -3.30 -9.69 -2.33
C ILE A 21 -4.71 -10.21 -2.20
N SER A 22 -5.02 -10.65 -0.99
CA SER A 22 -6.38 -10.84 -0.50
C SER A 22 -6.59 -10.01 0.75
N ILE A 23 -7.85 -9.69 1.04
CA ILE A 23 -8.24 -8.97 2.25
C ILE A 23 -8.96 -9.96 3.15
N ASN A 24 -8.46 -10.11 4.37
CA ASN A 24 -9.12 -10.88 5.41
C ASN A 24 -9.42 -9.93 6.57
N ASP A 25 -10.72 -9.69 6.82
CA ASP A 25 -11.22 -8.65 7.71
C ASP A 25 -10.62 -7.27 7.36
N GLU A 26 -9.65 -6.81 8.16
CA GLU A 26 -8.97 -5.52 8.01
C GLU A 26 -7.49 -5.67 7.62
N LEU A 27 -7.01 -6.88 7.34
CA LEU A 27 -5.61 -7.16 7.07
C LEU A 27 -5.38 -7.59 5.62
N ILE A 28 -4.29 -7.08 5.05
CA ILE A 28 -3.76 -7.54 3.77
C ILE A 28 -3.02 -8.84 3.99
N ILE A 29 -3.35 -9.84 3.18
CA ILE A 29 -2.62 -11.11 3.10
C ILE A 29 -1.94 -11.18 1.75
N ILE A 30 -0.66 -11.58 1.75
CA ILE A 30 0.11 -11.83 0.53
C ILE A 30 -0.11 -13.28 0.11
N ASP A 31 -0.70 -13.45 -1.06
CA ASP A 31 -0.88 -14.74 -1.71
C ASP A 31 0.29 -14.99 -2.66
N HIS A 32 1.34 -15.64 -2.14
CA HIS A 32 2.50 -16.02 -2.94
C HIS A 32 2.09 -17.00 -4.04
N ASN A 33 2.44 -16.67 -5.28
CA ASN A 33 2.11 -17.50 -6.43
C ASN A 33 3.01 -18.74 -6.50
N THR A 34 2.46 -19.92 -6.24
CA THR A 34 3.10 -21.19 -6.63
C THR A 34 2.95 -21.41 -8.14
N LEU A 35 3.98 -21.97 -8.78
CA LEU A 35 4.28 -21.97 -10.23
C LEU A 35 3.20 -22.48 -11.21
N PHE A 36 1.99 -22.87 -10.78
CA PHE A 36 0.99 -23.58 -11.57
C PHE A 36 -0.33 -22.81 -11.87
N GLN A 37 -0.39 -21.49 -11.71
CA GLN A 37 -1.67 -20.73 -11.78
C GLN A 37 -2.02 -20.07 -13.14
N GLY A 38 -1.42 -20.46 -14.27
CA GLY A 38 -1.69 -19.85 -15.59
C GLY A 38 -3.18 -19.80 -15.98
N MET A 39 -3.96 -20.82 -15.59
CA MET A 39 -5.38 -20.94 -15.94
C MET A 39 -6.35 -20.34 -14.90
N LYS A 40 -5.94 -20.18 -13.62
CA LYS A 40 -6.76 -19.50 -12.58
C LYS A 40 -6.73 -17.96 -12.71
N ARG A 41 -5.88 -17.40 -13.58
CA ARG A 41 -5.64 -15.96 -13.73
C ARG A 41 -6.83 -15.15 -14.27
N TRP A 42 -7.69 -15.74 -15.08
CA TRP A 42 -8.79 -15.01 -15.73
C TRP A 42 -10.04 -14.83 -14.87
N TRP A 43 -10.19 -15.58 -13.77
CA TRP A 43 -11.51 -15.76 -13.13
C TRP A 43 -11.80 -14.86 -11.91
N PHE A 44 -10.84 -14.05 -11.43
CA PHE A 44 -10.99 -13.31 -10.16
C PHE A 44 -10.83 -11.77 -10.27
N GLU A 45 -11.51 -11.15 -11.22
CA GLU A 45 -11.54 -9.70 -11.40
C GLU A 45 -12.06 -8.94 -10.15
N SER A 46 -13.06 -9.51 -9.47
CA SER A 46 -13.72 -8.89 -8.31
C SER A 46 -12.80 -8.74 -7.08
N ASN A 47 -11.98 -9.74 -6.79
CA ASN A 47 -11.09 -9.72 -5.62
C ASN A 47 -9.93 -8.74 -5.80
N ARG A 48 -9.42 -8.62 -7.03
CA ARG A 48 -8.38 -7.66 -7.36
C ARG A 48 -8.86 -6.22 -7.18
N MET A 49 -10.06 -5.89 -7.65
CA MET A 49 -10.63 -4.55 -7.50
C MET A 49 -10.87 -4.18 -6.03
N LYS A 50 -11.34 -5.13 -5.21
CA LYS A 50 -11.45 -4.94 -3.76
C LYS A 50 -10.10 -4.62 -3.12
N GLY A 51 -9.05 -5.34 -3.50
CA GLY A 51 -7.70 -5.11 -2.98
C GLY A 51 -7.17 -3.71 -3.28
N ILE A 52 -7.33 -3.20 -4.51
CA ILE A 52 -6.82 -1.87 -4.85
C ILE A 52 -7.62 -0.75 -4.18
N ILE A 53 -8.94 -0.89 -4.09
CA ILE A 53 -9.80 0.07 -3.36
C ILE A 53 -9.43 0.09 -1.88
N PHE A 54 -9.13 -1.08 -1.29
CA PHE A 54 -8.67 -1.17 0.08
C PHE A 54 -7.34 -0.43 0.27
N ILE A 55 -6.35 -0.66 -0.60
CA ILE A 55 -5.07 0.06 -0.56
C ILE A 55 -5.28 1.57 -0.67
N GLU A 56 -6.09 2.03 -1.62
CA GLU A 56 -6.38 3.45 -1.80
C GLU A 56 -6.98 4.07 -0.53
N THR A 57 -7.99 3.41 0.06
CA THR A 57 -8.63 3.84 1.31
C THR A 57 -7.63 3.89 2.47
N LEU A 58 -6.76 2.89 2.56
CA LEU A 58 -5.70 2.83 3.57
C LEU A 58 -4.72 3.99 3.41
N ILE A 59 -4.25 4.28 2.19
CA ILE A 59 -3.32 5.38 1.93
C ILE A 59 -3.96 6.74 2.25
N ASN A 60 -5.23 6.95 1.91
CA ASN A 60 -5.96 8.18 2.25
C ASN A 60 -6.10 8.36 3.76
N THR A 61 -6.34 7.27 4.50
CA THR A 61 -6.38 7.30 5.96
C THR A 61 -5.01 7.61 6.55
N ILE A 62 -3.94 7.03 5.99
CA ILE A 62 -2.56 7.32 6.40
C ILE A 62 -2.18 8.78 6.14
N ASP A 63 -2.53 9.33 4.97
CA ASP A 63 -2.30 10.74 4.65
C ASP A 63 -2.94 11.68 5.70
N THR A 64 -4.22 11.45 5.99
CA THR A 64 -4.98 12.25 6.97
C THR A 64 -4.33 12.19 8.36
N ASN A 65 -3.98 10.99 8.82
CA ASN A 65 -3.31 10.78 10.09
C ASN A 65 -1.89 11.40 10.11
N TYR A 66 -1.14 11.25 9.02
CA TYR A 66 0.22 11.76 8.89
C TYR A 66 0.24 13.30 8.91
N LYS A 67 -0.62 13.95 8.12
CA LYS A 67 -0.82 15.41 8.14
C LYS A 67 -1.17 15.92 9.54
N THR A 68 -2.00 15.18 10.27
CA THR A 68 -2.33 15.52 11.66
C THR A 68 -1.14 15.39 12.59
N LEU A 69 -0.31 14.35 12.42
CA LEU A 69 0.90 14.13 13.22
C LEU A 69 1.95 15.21 13.01
N ILE A 70 2.24 15.58 11.75
CA ILE A 70 3.28 16.58 11.44
C ILE A 70 2.87 18.02 11.81
N ARG A 71 1.57 18.32 11.86
CA ARG A 71 1.05 19.65 12.25
C ARG A 71 1.06 19.90 13.77
N LYS A 72 1.32 18.89 14.59
CA LYS A 72 1.35 19.06 16.05
C LYS A 72 2.49 20.01 16.43
N THR A 73 2.14 21.10 17.11
CA THR A 73 3.05 22.19 17.51
C THR A 73 4.17 21.76 18.46
N LYS A 74 4.00 20.65 19.17
CA LYS A 74 5.04 20.00 19.99
C LYS A 74 5.25 18.57 19.53
N THR A 75 6.33 18.34 18.79
CA THR A 75 6.75 17.01 18.35
C THR A 75 7.51 16.31 19.48
N THR A 76 6.94 15.23 20.01
CA THR A 76 7.62 14.37 20.99
C THR A 76 8.59 13.43 20.27
N PRO A 77 9.61 12.88 20.96
CA PRO A 77 10.48 11.84 20.38
C PRO A 77 9.70 10.65 19.83
N ALA A 78 8.61 10.25 20.50
CA ALA A 78 7.71 9.19 20.05
C ALA A 78 6.99 9.57 18.73
N ASN A 79 6.48 10.80 18.62
CA ASN A 79 5.86 11.29 17.38
C ASN A 79 6.88 11.33 16.24
N ASN A 80 8.11 11.81 16.49
CA ASN A 80 9.17 11.82 15.48
C ASN A 80 9.52 10.41 15.01
N LYS A 81 9.62 9.45 15.94
CA LYS A 81 9.84 8.04 15.60
C LYS A 81 8.71 7.51 14.72
N LEU A 82 7.45 7.75 15.09
CA LEU A 82 6.29 7.31 14.31
C LEU A 82 6.27 7.94 12.91
N ILE A 83 6.53 9.25 12.80
CA ILE A 83 6.63 9.95 11.51
C ILE A 83 7.70 9.32 10.62
N ASN A 84 8.88 9.05 11.17
CA ASN A 84 9.98 8.40 10.43
C ASN A 84 9.61 6.98 10.00
N THR A 85 8.95 6.20 10.86
CA THR A 85 8.46 4.86 10.52
C THR A 85 7.45 4.90 9.39
N ILE A 86 6.47 5.82 9.44
CA ILE A 86 5.48 5.98 8.36
C ILE A 86 6.17 6.34 7.04
N GLN A 87 7.14 7.25 7.05
CA GLN A 87 7.88 7.61 5.84
C GLN A 87 8.66 6.43 5.24
N LEU A 88 9.31 5.63 6.09
CA LEU A 88 10.00 4.43 5.65
C LEU A 88 9.02 3.44 5.01
N TYR A 89 7.91 3.16 5.68
CA TYR A 89 6.92 2.21 5.17
C TYR A 89 6.21 2.71 3.91
N LEU A 90 5.95 4.02 3.79
CA LEU A 90 5.43 4.62 2.55
C LEU A 90 6.43 4.48 1.41
N THR A 91 7.72 4.67 1.68
CA THR A 91 8.77 4.50 0.67
C THR A 91 8.82 3.05 0.18
N ASN A 92 8.83 2.09 1.09
CA ASN A 92 8.82 0.67 0.73
C ASN A 92 7.52 0.26 0.01
N ALA A 93 6.38 0.83 0.42
CA ALA A 93 5.09 0.56 -0.22
C ALA A 93 5.08 0.95 -1.71
N VAL A 94 5.80 2.01 -2.10
CA VAL A 94 5.96 2.36 -3.52
C VAL A 94 6.63 1.22 -4.29
N ASP A 95 7.71 0.64 -3.76
CA ASP A 95 8.41 -0.46 -4.41
C ASP A 95 7.53 -1.72 -4.51
N GLY A 96 6.82 -2.05 -3.43
CA GLY A 96 5.87 -3.17 -3.43
C GLY A 96 4.71 -2.98 -4.41
N LEU A 97 4.20 -1.75 -4.55
CA LEU A 97 3.18 -1.42 -5.53
C LEU A 97 3.70 -1.46 -6.98
N GLU A 98 4.95 -1.09 -7.24
CA GLU A 98 5.56 -1.29 -8.56
C GLU A 98 5.71 -2.79 -8.88
N ASN A 99 6.08 -3.62 -7.91
CA ASN A 99 6.08 -5.08 -8.07
C ASN A 99 4.68 -5.63 -8.38
N MET A 100 3.66 -5.12 -7.69
CA MET A 100 2.27 -5.47 -7.96
C MET A 100 1.83 -5.03 -9.36
N LYS A 101 2.29 -3.86 -9.82
CA LYS A 101 2.07 -3.38 -11.19
C LYS A 101 2.62 -4.35 -12.23
N LEU A 102 3.79 -4.94 -11.98
CA LEU A 102 4.37 -5.99 -12.82
C LEU A 102 3.52 -7.28 -12.82
N THR A 103 2.93 -7.65 -11.68
CA THR A 103 1.99 -8.79 -11.59
C THR A 103 0.78 -8.61 -12.50
N TYR A 104 0.24 -7.38 -12.56
CA TYR A 104 -0.97 -7.05 -13.30
C TYR A 104 -0.70 -6.23 -14.57
N LYS A 105 0.51 -6.33 -15.15
CA LYS A 105 0.99 -5.48 -16.26
C LYS A 105 0.07 -5.41 -17.50
N ASP A 106 -0.73 -6.47 -17.72
CA ASP A 106 -1.63 -6.57 -18.88
C ASP A 106 -2.98 -5.87 -18.61
N ASP A 107 -3.25 -5.49 -17.35
CA ASP A 107 -4.45 -4.75 -16.96
C ASP A 107 -4.16 -3.25 -16.83
N LYS A 108 -4.57 -2.50 -17.85
CA LYS A 108 -4.32 -1.05 -17.94
C LYS A 108 -5.04 -0.24 -16.86
N GLU A 109 -6.27 -0.63 -16.51
CA GLU A 109 -7.04 0.09 -15.49
C GLU A 109 -6.38 -0.08 -14.12
N TYR A 110 -6.01 -1.32 -13.79
CA TYR A 110 -5.38 -1.66 -12.52
C TYR A 110 -4.02 -0.98 -12.35
N THR A 111 -3.20 -1.04 -13.39
CA THR A 111 -1.88 -0.39 -13.38
C THR A 111 -1.99 1.13 -13.26
N SER A 112 -2.98 1.75 -13.92
CA SER A 112 -3.24 3.21 -13.79
C SER A 112 -3.68 3.61 -12.37
N LYS A 113 -4.49 2.77 -11.72
CA LYS A 113 -4.87 2.97 -10.31
C LYS A 113 -3.67 2.87 -9.38
N ILE A 114 -2.78 1.89 -9.59
CA ILE A 114 -1.51 1.80 -8.86
C ILE A 114 -0.67 3.06 -9.05
N ASP A 115 -0.53 3.55 -10.29
CA ASP A 115 0.26 4.75 -10.58
C ASP A 115 -0.30 5.98 -9.83
N THR A 116 -1.63 6.09 -9.72
CA THR A 116 -2.31 7.16 -8.98
C THR A 116 -2.04 7.06 -7.47
N ILE A 117 -2.10 5.85 -6.91
CA ILE A 117 -1.76 5.59 -5.51
C ILE A 117 -0.28 5.91 -5.24
N ASN A 118 0.63 5.47 -6.10
CA ASN A 118 2.06 5.77 -5.98
C ASN A 118 2.34 7.26 -6.05
N TYR A 119 1.66 7.99 -6.94
CA TYR A 119 1.74 9.45 -6.98
C TYR A 119 1.31 10.06 -5.64
N ASN A 120 0.18 9.65 -5.09
CA ASN A 120 -0.33 10.14 -3.79
C ASN A 120 0.66 9.85 -2.65
N ILE A 121 1.20 8.63 -2.57
CA ILE A 121 2.21 8.27 -1.57
C ILE A 121 3.42 9.20 -1.65
N ARG A 122 3.92 9.48 -2.86
CA ARG A 122 5.05 10.40 -3.06
C ARG A 122 4.73 11.82 -2.61
N GLN A 123 3.50 12.30 -2.81
CA GLN A 123 3.08 13.59 -2.27
C GLN A 123 3.15 13.62 -0.74
N ILE A 124 2.69 12.55 -0.06
CA ILE A 124 2.75 12.44 1.40
C ILE A 124 4.20 12.47 1.89
N ILE A 125 5.09 11.68 1.27
CA ILE A 125 6.51 11.61 1.64
C ILE A 125 7.18 12.99 1.57
N ASN A 126 6.82 13.80 0.56
CA ASN A 126 7.39 15.13 0.34
C ASN A 126 6.90 16.19 1.35
N LEU A 127 5.84 15.95 2.13
CA LEU A 127 5.32 16.93 3.10
C LEU A 127 6.27 17.29 4.25
N LYS A 128 7.31 16.47 4.48
CA LYS A 128 8.31 16.71 5.53
C LYS A 128 9.60 17.35 4.99
N LYS A 129 9.72 17.52 3.67
CA LYS A 129 10.90 18.19 3.08
C LYS A 129 10.83 19.70 3.27
#